data_AF-A0A4R4XUN1-F1
#
_entry.id   AF-A0A4R4XUN1-F1
#
_cell.length_a   1.000
_cell.length_b   1.000
_cell.length_c   1.000
_cell.angle_alpha   90.00
_cell.angle_beta   90.00
_cell.angle_gamma   90.00
#
_symmetry.space_group_name_H-M   'P 1'
#
loop_
_entity.id
_entity.type
_entity.pdbx_description
1 polymer ?
#
loop_
_entity_poly.entity_id
_entity_poly.type
_entity_poly.pdbx_seq_one_letter_code
_entity_poly.pdbx_strand_id
1 'polypeptide(L)'
;MVEHVAARTVADQRRVLDYWTPERMAKALPIGLLDVVTGERGLTGQVARLLPDLSGGRSDLAVPRELMGSNRLTGARPDTSTAGSRWMTGGLVSRTTGRVFLTVSGADFVCSASTIRSANRDVVVTAGHCVKDGAGAWAANWTFVPGYGTAGAHPYGKYTARRMFVASPWSRSGDDNYDVGMVVLNTSRGRHVADVVGAQEIAFNTGRGGQVFGFGYPADPPYDGTRLVYCAGRLREDPHRQTRDQGLGCAMTAGSSGGPWMTRFDPATGRGRITSVSSFKYSDDRRTMYGPYFGDVVKALYDNAQRA
;
A
#
# COMPACT_ATOMS: atom_id res chain seq x y z
N MET A 1 -19.61 6.95 0.78
CA MET A 1 -18.36 6.58 1.48
C MET A 1 -18.72 6.24 2.92
N VAL A 2 -17.88 5.45 3.60
CA VAL A 2 -18.04 5.15 5.02
C VAL A 2 -16.77 5.61 5.75
N GLU A 3 -16.96 6.14 6.95
CA GLU A 3 -15.92 6.69 7.80
C GLU A 3 -15.85 5.95 9.13
N HIS A 4 -14.65 5.87 9.70
CA HIS A 4 -14.41 5.48 11.07
C HIS A 4 -13.47 6.45 11.80
N VAL A 5 -13.84 6.81 13.03
CA VAL A 5 -12.98 7.54 13.96
C VAL A 5 -12.06 6.54 14.65
N ALA A 6 -10.75 6.74 14.49
CA ALA A 6 -9.70 5.84 15.00
C ALA A 6 -9.12 6.40 16.32
N ALA A 7 -7.81 6.65 16.37
CA ALA A 7 -7.17 7.24 17.54
C ALA A 7 -7.38 8.77 17.56
N ARG A 8 -8.50 9.23 18.14
CA ARG A 8 -8.86 10.66 18.14
C ARG A 8 -8.22 11.45 19.28
N THR A 9 -8.03 10.82 20.44
CA THR A 9 -7.44 11.50 21.61
C THR A 9 -5.94 11.23 21.71
N VAL A 10 -5.22 12.07 22.47
CA VAL A 10 -3.80 11.86 22.79
C VAL A 10 -3.58 10.51 23.48
N ALA A 11 -4.51 10.09 24.35
CA ALA A 11 -4.45 8.80 25.03
C ALA A 11 -4.60 7.63 24.03
N ASP A 12 -5.50 7.75 23.05
CA ASP A 12 -5.65 6.75 22.00
C ASP A 12 -4.40 6.66 21.13
N GLN A 13 -3.86 7.82 20.73
CA GLN A 13 -2.64 7.89 19.95
C GLN A 13 -1.47 7.20 20.68
N ARG A 14 -1.29 7.49 21.97
CA ARG A 14 -0.25 6.86 22.79
C ARG A 14 -0.44 5.35 22.87
N ARG A 15 -1.66 4.88 23.13
CA ARG A 15 -1.97 3.44 23.19
C ARG A 15 -1.62 2.72 21.89
N VAL A 16 -1.96 3.29 20.73
CA VAL A 16 -1.62 2.70 19.43
C VAL A 16 -0.11 2.70 19.19
N LEU A 17 0.61 3.77 19.58
CA LEU A 17 2.06 3.83 19.42
C LEU A 17 2.79 2.84 20.34
N ASP A 18 2.31 2.66 21.57
CA ASP A 18 2.85 1.74 22.57
C ASP A 18 2.53 0.28 22.22
N TYR A 19 1.42 0.03 21.53
CA TYR A 19 1.07 -1.29 21.01
C TYR A 19 2.13 -1.82 20.03
N TRP A 20 2.65 -0.96 19.13
CA TRP A 20 3.65 -1.37 18.14
C TRP A 20 5.07 -1.31 18.69
N THR A 21 5.46 -2.40 19.38
CA THR A 21 6.85 -2.69 19.72
C THR A 21 7.62 -3.17 18.47
N PRO A 22 8.97 -3.08 18.45
CA PRO A 22 9.78 -3.63 17.38
C PRO A 22 9.48 -5.10 17.09
N GLU A 23 9.21 -5.90 18.13
CA GLU A 23 8.90 -7.34 18.00
C GLU A 23 7.56 -7.57 17.30
N ARG A 24 6.52 -6.81 17.66
CA ARG A 24 5.21 -6.88 16.98
C ARG A 24 5.30 -6.44 15.53
N MET A 25 6.01 -5.34 15.27
CA MET A 25 6.24 -4.87 13.90
C MET A 25 6.99 -5.90 13.06
N ALA A 26 7.99 -6.59 13.62
CA ALA A 26 8.74 -7.63 12.93
C ALA A 26 7.92 -8.91 12.68
N LYS A 27 6.97 -9.24 13.56
CA LYS A 27 6.12 -10.44 13.46
C LYS A 27 4.81 -10.22 12.69
N ALA A 28 4.45 -8.98 12.38
CA ALA A 28 3.22 -8.66 11.68
C ALA A 28 3.18 -9.33 10.29
N LEU A 29 2.06 -9.99 10.00
CA LEU A 29 1.86 -10.85 8.84
C LEU A 29 1.50 -10.04 7.58
N PRO A 30 1.77 -10.53 6.37
CA PRO A 30 1.20 -9.93 5.17
C PRO A 30 -0.34 -9.99 5.20
N ILE A 31 -1.03 -8.87 4.88
CA ILE A 31 -2.51 -8.79 4.96
C ILE A 31 -3.25 -9.85 4.12
N GLY A 32 -2.60 -10.41 3.09
CA GLY A 32 -3.15 -11.50 2.28
C GLY A 32 -3.41 -12.79 3.07
N LEU A 33 -2.91 -12.92 4.30
CA LEU A 33 -3.21 -14.04 5.20
C LEU A 33 -4.46 -13.83 6.07
N LEU A 34 -5.16 -12.69 5.96
CA LEU A 34 -6.30 -12.38 6.82
C LEU A 34 -7.37 -13.48 6.79
N ASP A 35 -7.83 -13.88 5.61
CA ASP A 35 -8.84 -14.93 5.43
C ASP A 35 -8.39 -16.28 6.01
N VAL A 36 -7.09 -16.58 5.97
CA VAL A 36 -6.52 -17.82 6.53
C VAL A 36 -6.47 -17.78 8.06
N VAL A 37 -6.05 -16.64 8.62
CA VAL A 37 -5.92 -16.46 10.08
C VAL A 37 -7.28 -16.41 10.76
N THR A 38 -8.28 -15.85 10.09
CA THR A 38 -9.65 -15.72 10.62
C THR A 38 -10.54 -16.93 10.32
N GLY A 39 -10.17 -17.75 9.33
CA GLY A 39 -10.99 -18.87 8.86
C GLY A 39 -12.23 -18.43 8.05
N GLU A 40 -12.35 -17.14 7.74
CA GLU A 40 -13.49 -16.55 7.05
C GLU A 40 -13.10 -16.19 5.61
N ARG A 41 -13.65 -16.94 4.63
CA ARG A 41 -13.43 -16.66 3.20
C ARG A 41 -14.16 -15.38 2.79
N GLY A 42 -13.45 -14.43 2.17
CA GLY A 42 -14.05 -13.24 1.55
C GLY A 42 -13.90 -11.94 2.35
N LEU A 43 -13.08 -11.92 3.40
CA LEU A 43 -12.81 -10.70 4.18
C LEU A 43 -11.93 -9.69 3.41
N THR A 44 -11.25 -10.15 2.36
CA THR A 44 -10.32 -9.32 1.59
C THR A 44 -10.80 -8.95 0.20
N GLY A 45 -12.04 -9.23 -0.22
CA GLY A 45 -12.56 -8.84 -1.56
C GLY A 45 -13.46 -9.91 -2.18
N GLN A 46 -13.96 -9.67 -3.40
CA GLN A 46 -14.83 -10.62 -4.13
C GLN A 46 -14.05 -11.58 -5.03
N VAL A 47 -12.92 -11.12 -5.58
CA VAL A 47 -12.06 -11.95 -6.42
C VAL A 47 -11.29 -12.98 -5.61
N ALA A 48 -11.04 -14.15 -6.20
CA ALA A 48 -10.17 -15.17 -5.59
C ALA A 48 -8.73 -14.66 -5.56
N ARG A 49 -8.31 -14.19 -4.38
CA ARG A 49 -6.98 -13.57 -4.19
C ARG A 49 -5.89 -14.62 -4.02
N LEU A 50 -4.72 -14.32 -4.56
CA LEU A 50 -3.50 -15.09 -4.29
C LEU A 50 -3.13 -14.96 -2.80
N LEU A 51 -3.02 -16.11 -2.13
CA LEU A 51 -2.53 -16.18 -0.77
C LEU A 51 -0.98 -16.15 -0.73
N PRO A 52 -0.39 -15.62 0.36
CA PRO A 52 1.05 -15.72 0.62
C PRO A 52 1.54 -17.16 0.66
N ASP A 53 2.80 -17.39 0.27
CA ASP A 53 3.40 -18.72 0.24
C ASP A 53 3.80 -19.15 1.66
N LEU A 54 2.91 -19.90 2.32
CA LEU A 54 3.12 -20.42 3.66
C LEU A 54 4.11 -21.59 3.70
N SER A 55 4.48 -22.14 2.55
CA SER A 55 5.49 -23.18 2.49
C SER A 55 6.86 -22.49 2.54
N GLY A 56 7.52 -22.54 3.70
CA GLY A 56 8.94 -22.14 3.84
C GLY A 56 9.91 -23.00 3.02
N GLY A 57 9.40 -23.81 2.09
CA GLY A 57 10.20 -24.49 1.09
C GLY A 57 10.70 -23.48 0.07
N ARG A 58 11.96 -23.62 -0.33
CA ARG A 58 12.48 -22.94 -1.52
C ARG A 58 11.60 -23.35 -2.70
N SER A 59 10.57 -22.56 -3.00
CA SER A 59 9.88 -22.69 -4.27
C SER A 59 10.89 -22.28 -5.32
N ASP A 60 11.25 -23.22 -6.20
CA ASP A 60 12.07 -23.03 -7.40
C ASP A 60 11.34 -22.14 -8.43
N LEU A 61 10.74 -21.04 -7.98
CA LEU A 61 10.61 -19.85 -8.78
C LEU A 61 12.01 -19.31 -8.94
N ALA A 62 12.75 -19.86 -9.90
CA ALA A 62 13.88 -19.19 -10.50
C ALA A 62 13.37 -17.85 -11.03
N VAL A 63 13.36 -16.84 -10.17
CA VAL A 63 13.56 -15.47 -10.58
C VAL A 63 14.84 -15.54 -11.42
N PRO A 64 14.80 -15.27 -12.74
CA PRO A 64 16.00 -15.32 -13.56
C PRO A 64 17.12 -14.58 -12.82
N ARG A 65 18.33 -15.11 -12.75
CA ARG A 65 19.46 -14.43 -12.06
C ARG A 65 19.70 -13.01 -12.59
N GLU A 66 19.12 -12.66 -13.73
CA GLU A 66 19.03 -11.30 -14.29
C GLU A 66 18.11 -10.34 -13.50
N LEU A 67 17.09 -10.82 -12.78
CA LEU A 67 16.23 -10.04 -11.88
C LEU A 67 16.82 -9.89 -10.45
N MET A 68 17.82 -10.70 -10.10
CA MET A 68 18.67 -10.52 -8.92
C MET A 68 19.81 -9.57 -9.29
N GLY A 69 19.44 -8.36 -9.73
CA GLY A 69 20.37 -7.34 -10.22
C GLY A 69 21.55 -7.15 -9.27
N SER A 70 22.74 -7.26 -9.85
CA SER A 70 24.04 -7.17 -9.19
C SER A 70 24.13 -6.02 -8.19
N ASN A 71 24.72 -6.33 -7.04
CA ASN A 71 25.12 -5.38 -6.03
C ASN A 71 26.30 -4.52 -6.55
N ARG A 72 26.04 -3.60 -7.49
CA ARG A 72 26.95 -2.53 -7.95
C ARG A 72 26.21 -1.55 -8.86
N LEU A 73 26.11 -0.30 -8.40
CA LEU A 73 26.37 0.97 -9.11
C LEU A 73 25.50 2.09 -8.52
N THR A 74 26.11 2.91 -7.66
CA THR A 74 25.73 4.31 -7.54
C THR A 74 25.81 4.93 -8.94
N GLY A 75 24.66 5.22 -9.57
CA GLY A 75 24.58 5.93 -10.85
C GLY A 75 23.80 5.27 -11.98
N ALA A 76 23.27 4.05 -11.83
CA ALA A 76 22.39 3.47 -12.86
C ALA A 76 20.98 4.09 -12.81
N ARG A 77 20.45 4.50 -13.97
CA ARG A 77 19.06 4.98 -14.09
C ARG A 77 18.10 3.83 -13.75
N PRO A 78 17.00 4.08 -13.01
CA PRO A 78 16.00 3.04 -12.73
C PRO A 78 15.39 2.46 -14.01
N ASP A 79 15.14 1.15 -13.99
CA ASP A 79 14.48 0.46 -15.09
C ASP A 79 13.05 0.99 -15.26
N THR A 80 12.66 1.24 -16.50
CA THR A 80 11.29 1.59 -16.85
C THR A 80 10.41 0.35 -17.04
N SER A 81 10.99 -0.84 -16.94
CA SER A 81 10.30 -2.13 -17.02
C SER A 81 10.93 -3.11 -16.03
N THR A 82 10.23 -3.42 -14.94
CA THR A 82 10.65 -4.43 -13.95
C THR A 82 9.42 -5.01 -13.26
N ALA A 83 9.50 -6.28 -12.87
CA ALA A 83 8.47 -6.94 -12.10
C ALA A 83 8.72 -6.85 -10.58
N GLY A 84 9.75 -6.18 -10.08
CA GLY A 84 9.96 -6.13 -8.62
C GLY A 84 11.41 -5.91 -8.21
N SER A 85 12.00 -4.79 -8.63
CA SER A 85 13.36 -4.40 -8.25
C SER A 85 13.35 -3.56 -6.97
N ARG A 86 14.43 -3.61 -6.19
CA ARG A 86 14.60 -2.69 -5.04
C ARG A 86 14.71 -1.25 -5.53
N TRP A 87 13.99 -0.32 -4.90
CA TRP A 87 14.15 1.09 -5.18
C TRP A 87 15.32 1.68 -4.38
N MET A 88 16.36 2.12 -5.09
CA MET A 88 17.61 2.63 -4.50
C MET A 88 17.89 4.10 -4.81
N THR A 89 17.11 4.72 -5.69
CA THR A 89 17.38 6.06 -6.23
C THR A 89 17.03 7.18 -5.26
N GLY A 90 16.26 6.89 -4.21
CA GLY A 90 15.81 7.91 -3.27
C GLY A 90 14.67 8.76 -3.86
N GLY A 91 14.78 10.07 -3.72
CA GLY A 91 13.76 11.02 -4.18
C GLY A 91 12.53 11.06 -3.27
N LEU A 92 11.51 11.79 -3.72
CA LEU A 92 10.29 12.03 -2.94
C LEU A 92 9.57 10.72 -2.59
N VAL A 93 9.45 9.78 -3.54
CA VAL A 93 8.78 8.48 -3.34
C VAL A 93 9.37 7.67 -2.17
N SER A 94 10.68 7.74 -1.94
CA SER A 94 11.34 7.03 -0.83
C SER A 94 10.94 7.54 0.55
N ARG A 95 10.39 8.76 0.64
CA ARG A 95 9.94 9.34 1.92
C ARG A 95 8.43 9.38 2.02
N THR A 96 7.72 9.57 0.90
CA THR A 96 6.25 9.61 0.90
C THR A 96 5.62 8.24 0.99
N THR A 97 6.28 7.19 0.49
CA THR A 97 5.82 5.80 0.61
C THR A 97 6.34 5.16 1.89
N GLY A 98 5.49 4.40 2.56
CA GLY A 98 5.82 3.79 3.85
C GLY A 98 5.09 2.48 4.08
N ARG A 99 5.53 1.78 5.12
CA ARG A 99 4.89 0.55 5.61
C ARG A 99 3.77 0.91 6.58
N VAL A 100 2.67 0.19 6.48
CA VAL A 100 1.51 0.29 7.37
C VAL A 100 1.49 -0.94 8.26
N PHE A 101 1.23 -0.73 9.54
CA PHE A 101 0.98 -1.77 10.54
C PHE A 101 -0.44 -1.61 11.04
N LEU A 102 -1.18 -2.70 11.11
CA LEU A 102 -2.58 -2.70 11.48
C LEU A 102 -2.97 -4.00 12.19
N THR A 103 -4.04 -3.97 12.96
CA THR A 103 -4.61 -5.16 13.59
C THR A 103 -6.02 -5.37 13.04
N VAL A 104 -6.32 -6.58 12.56
CA VAL A 104 -7.68 -6.98 12.14
C VAL A 104 -8.00 -8.31 12.81
N SER A 105 -9.19 -8.42 13.39
CA SER A 105 -9.64 -9.65 14.07
C SER A 105 -8.62 -10.23 15.08
N GLY A 106 -7.91 -9.33 15.79
CA GLY A 106 -6.93 -9.69 16.81
C GLY A 106 -5.54 -10.07 16.30
N ALA A 107 -5.32 -10.13 14.99
CA ALA A 107 -4.03 -10.44 14.38
C ALA A 107 -3.37 -9.20 13.76
N ASP A 108 -2.04 -9.16 13.82
CA ASP A 108 -1.22 -8.03 13.34
C ASP A 108 -0.78 -8.27 11.89
N PHE A 109 -1.03 -7.27 11.04
CA PHE A 109 -0.76 -7.31 9.62
C PHE A 109 0.02 -6.10 9.11
N VAL A 110 0.50 -6.23 7.86
CA VAL A 110 1.19 -5.16 7.15
C VAL A 110 0.63 -4.90 5.76
N CYS A 111 0.71 -3.61 5.40
CA CYS A 111 0.38 -3.04 4.11
C CYS A 111 1.43 -1.96 3.74
N SER A 112 1.15 -1.25 2.65
CA SER A 112 1.85 -0.05 2.19
C SER A 112 0.87 1.11 2.03
N ALA A 113 1.39 2.33 2.08
CA ALA A 113 0.62 3.55 1.80
C ALA A 113 1.55 4.66 1.29
N SER A 114 0.98 5.73 0.75
CA SER A 114 1.75 6.92 0.35
C SER A 114 1.05 8.22 0.74
N THR A 115 1.83 9.22 1.15
CA THR A 115 1.32 10.56 1.45
C THR A 115 0.91 11.27 0.17
N ILE A 116 -0.29 11.85 0.19
CA ILE A 116 -0.86 12.61 -0.93
C ILE A 116 -1.07 14.06 -0.55
N ARG A 117 -0.93 14.95 -1.52
CA ARG A 117 -1.21 16.38 -1.30
C ARG A 117 -2.65 16.50 -0.83
N SER A 118 -2.87 17.17 0.29
CA SER A 118 -4.19 17.40 0.88
C SER A 118 -4.21 18.72 1.64
N ALA A 119 -5.38 19.33 1.78
CA ALA A 119 -5.53 20.60 2.50
C ALA A 119 -5.09 20.51 3.98
N ASN A 120 -5.41 19.40 4.66
CA ASN A 120 -5.01 19.14 6.04
C ASN A 120 -3.58 18.59 6.22
N ARG A 121 -2.83 18.34 5.14
CA ARG A 121 -1.42 17.88 5.15
C ARG A 121 -1.17 16.51 5.79
N ASP A 122 -2.22 15.75 6.08
CA ASP A 122 -2.16 14.50 6.87
C ASP A 122 -2.77 13.28 6.18
N VAL A 123 -3.01 13.33 4.86
CA VAL A 123 -3.66 12.21 4.16
C VAL A 123 -2.63 11.27 3.54
N VAL A 124 -2.87 9.98 3.74
CA VAL A 124 -2.28 8.90 2.94
C VAL A 124 -3.37 8.14 2.19
N VAL A 125 -3.01 7.66 1.00
CA VAL A 125 -3.82 6.70 0.22
C VAL A 125 -3.24 5.30 0.39
N THR A 126 -4.13 4.31 0.49
CA THR A 126 -3.82 2.88 0.62
C THR A 126 -4.97 2.06 0.01
N ALA A 127 -4.93 0.73 0.12
CA ALA A 127 -6.02 -0.13 -0.31
C ALA A 127 -7.14 -0.15 0.75
N GLY A 128 -8.38 -0.41 0.34
CA GLY A 128 -9.53 -0.51 1.22
C GLY A 128 -9.36 -1.62 2.25
N HIS A 129 -8.89 -2.79 1.84
CA HIS A 129 -8.61 -3.93 2.74
C HIS A 129 -7.49 -3.67 3.75
N CYS A 130 -6.65 -2.65 3.52
CA CYS A 130 -5.67 -2.19 4.51
C CYS A 130 -6.28 -1.26 5.58
N VAL A 131 -7.59 -1.01 5.54
CA VAL A 131 -8.32 -0.08 6.40
C VAL A 131 -9.56 -0.73 7.01
N LYS A 132 -10.27 -1.54 6.23
CA LYS A 132 -11.51 -2.20 6.63
C LYS A 132 -11.58 -3.54 5.91
N ASP A 133 -11.83 -4.62 6.65
CA ASP A 133 -12.16 -5.89 6.00
C ASP A 133 -13.50 -5.74 5.25
N GLY A 134 -13.63 -6.39 4.11
CA GLY A 134 -14.81 -6.27 3.23
C GLY A 134 -16.13 -6.73 3.87
N ALA A 135 -16.10 -7.22 5.12
CA ALA A 135 -17.23 -7.79 5.84
C ALA A 135 -17.71 -6.97 7.05
N GLY A 136 -16.93 -6.01 7.55
CA GLY A 136 -17.43 -5.06 8.55
C GLY A 136 -16.45 -4.58 9.62
N ALA A 137 -15.32 -5.23 9.85
CA ALA A 137 -14.35 -4.79 10.85
C ALA A 137 -13.45 -3.69 10.29
N TRP A 138 -13.22 -2.67 11.12
CA TRP A 138 -12.21 -1.64 10.85
C TRP A 138 -10.87 -2.07 11.43
N ALA A 139 -9.78 -1.72 10.74
CA ALA A 139 -8.44 -1.95 11.22
C ALA A 139 -8.18 -1.17 12.52
N ALA A 140 -7.77 -1.87 13.57
CA ALA A 140 -7.29 -1.28 14.81
C ALA A 140 -5.78 -1.03 14.74
N ASN A 141 -5.27 -0.27 15.71
CA ASN A 141 -3.85 0.07 15.87
C ASN A 141 -3.19 0.64 14.60
N TRP A 142 -3.95 1.18 13.65
CA TRP A 142 -3.44 1.54 12.34
C TRP A 142 -2.33 2.59 12.43
N THR A 143 -1.11 2.25 11.97
CA THR A 143 0.10 3.06 12.08
C THR A 143 0.89 3.07 10.78
N PHE A 144 1.13 4.26 10.23
CA PHE A 144 1.96 4.51 9.05
C PHE A 144 3.38 4.91 9.44
N VAL A 145 4.36 4.30 8.76
CA VAL A 145 5.78 4.58 8.96
C VAL A 145 6.42 4.93 7.60
N PRO A 146 6.51 6.23 7.26
CA PRO A 146 7.11 6.68 6.01
C PRO A 146 8.60 6.36 5.93
N GLY A 147 9.11 6.06 4.73
CA GLY A 147 10.52 5.75 4.50
C GLY A 147 11.01 4.57 5.34
N TYR A 148 10.17 3.54 5.52
CA TYR A 148 10.55 2.36 6.28
C TYR A 148 11.82 1.73 5.70
N GLY A 149 12.78 1.39 6.56
CA GLY A 149 14.03 0.71 6.19
C GLY A 149 15.09 1.57 5.48
N THR A 150 14.92 2.90 5.40
CA THR A 150 15.91 3.80 4.76
C THR A 150 17.02 4.28 5.70
N ALA A 151 16.79 4.40 7.02
CA ALA A 151 17.81 4.73 8.03
C ALA A 151 17.27 4.56 9.48
N GLY A 152 18.01 3.90 10.38
CA GLY A 152 17.72 3.91 11.83
C GLY A 152 16.29 3.55 12.27
N ALA A 153 15.90 3.98 13.47
CA ALA A 153 14.60 3.72 14.09
C ALA A 153 13.47 4.64 13.56
N HIS A 154 13.17 4.54 12.26
CA HIS A 154 12.07 5.25 11.58
C HIS A 154 12.25 6.78 11.57
N PRO A 155 13.07 7.31 10.64
CA PRO A 155 13.62 8.66 10.73
C PRO A 155 12.56 9.76 10.57
N TYR A 156 11.41 9.44 9.99
CA TYR A 156 10.30 10.35 9.74
C TYR A 156 9.16 10.25 10.77
N GLY A 157 9.30 9.38 11.77
CA GLY A 157 8.31 9.15 12.82
C GLY A 157 7.30 8.04 12.50
N LYS A 158 6.40 7.80 13.46
CA LYS A 158 5.25 6.89 13.36
C LYS A 158 3.98 7.73 13.46
N TYR A 159 3.02 7.51 12.56
CA TYR A 159 1.78 8.29 12.46
C TYR A 159 0.58 7.36 12.62
N THR A 160 -0.24 7.59 13.65
CA THR A 160 -1.45 6.79 13.88
C THR A 160 -2.62 7.34 13.07
N ALA A 161 -3.56 6.49 12.67
CA ALA A 161 -4.80 6.97 12.07
C ALA A 161 -5.64 7.76 13.08
N ARG A 162 -6.16 8.93 12.69
CA ARG A 162 -7.23 9.64 13.42
C ARG A 162 -8.61 9.42 12.80
N ARG A 163 -8.67 9.34 11.47
CA ARG A 163 -9.90 9.06 10.71
C ARG A 163 -9.56 8.17 9.53
N MET A 164 -10.42 7.22 9.24
CA MET A 164 -10.26 6.25 8.17
C MET A 164 -11.49 6.26 7.28
N PHE A 165 -11.27 6.20 5.98
CA PHE A 165 -12.32 6.28 4.98
C PHE A 165 -12.15 5.18 3.95
N VAL A 166 -13.26 4.54 3.58
CA VAL A 166 -13.33 3.62 2.44
C VAL A 166 -14.51 3.95 1.54
N ALA A 167 -14.44 3.52 0.28
CA ALA A 167 -15.56 3.60 -0.63
C ALA A 167 -16.75 2.75 -0.14
N SER A 168 -17.98 3.19 -0.39
CA SER A 168 -19.17 2.44 0.05
C SER A 168 -19.32 1.07 -0.62
N PRO A 169 -19.03 0.88 -1.93
CA PRO A 169 -19.03 -0.45 -2.53
C PRO A 169 -18.05 -1.40 -1.83
N TRP A 170 -16.84 -0.94 -1.50
CA TRP A 170 -15.88 -1.71 -0.70
C TRP A 170 -16.47 -2.09 0.66
N SER A 171 -16.99 -1.09 1.41
CA SER A 171 -17.49 -1.33 2.77
C SER A 171 -18.70 -2.28 2.84
N ARG A 172 -19.49 -2.43 1.78
CA ARG A 172 -20.72 -3.23 1.81
C ARG A 172 -20.53 -4.65 1.31
N SER A 173 -19.62 -4.83 0.35
CA SER A 173 -19.52 -6.09 -0.38
C SER A 173 -18.11 -6.43 -0.81
N GLY A 174 -17.08 -5.71 -0.34
CA GLY A 174 -15.70 -5.96 -0.76
C GLY A 174 -15.47 -5.81 -2.27
N ASP A 175 -16.19 -4.89 -2.94
CA ASP A 175 -16.05 -4.69 -4.39
C ASP A 175 -14.64 -4.20 -4.74
N ASP A 176 -13.85 -5.07 -5.37
CA ASP A 176 -12.43 -4.85 -5.68
C ASP A 176 -12.20 -3.60 -6.56
N ASN A 177 -13.18 -3.21 -7.39
CA ASN A 177 -13.12 -1.97 -8.19
C ASN A 177 -12.97 -0.70 -7.34
N TYR A 178 -13.27 -0.81 -6.04
CA TYR A 178 -13.25 0.28 -5.08
C TYR A 178 -12.42 -0.05 -3.85
N ASP A 179 -11.48 -0.99 -3.94
CA ASP A 179 -10.52 -1.36 -2.89
C ASP A 179 -9.48 -0.24 -2.66
N VAL A 180 -9.97 0.92 -2.23
CA VAL A 180 -9.19 2.12 -1.95
C VAL A 180 -9.60 2.68 -0.60
N GLY A 181 -8.59 2.94 0.22
CA GLY A 181 -8.71 3.57 1.52
C GLY A 181 -7.98 4.91 1.55
N MET A 182 -8.52 5.86 2.31
CA MET A 182 -7.80 7.07 2.67
C MET A 182 -7.79 7.23 4.17
N VAL A 183 -6.61 7.53 4.70
CA VAL A 183 -6.40 7.63 6.13
C VAL A 183 -5.84 9.00 6.44
N VAL A 184 -6.50 9.66 7.37
CA VAL A 184 -6.07 10.93 7.92
C VAL A 184 -5.29 10.62 9.19
N LEU A 185 -4.06 11.12 9.27
CA LEU A 185 -3.09 10.76 10.30
C LEU A 185 -3.07 11.77 11.45
N ASN A 186 -2.81 11.34 12.67
CA ASN A 186 -2.37 12.26 13.72
C ASN A 186 -0.98 12.82 13.40
N THR A 187 -0.69 14.01 13.91
CA THR A 187 0.68 14.54 13.87
C THR A 187 1.63 13.65 14.67
N SER A 188 2.85 13.49 14.18
CA SER A 188 3.94 12.82 14.90
C SER A 188 4.93 13.85 15.40
N ARG A 189 5.26 13.83 16.70
CA ARG A 189 6.12 14.85 17.34
C ARG A 189 5.66 16.29 17.05
N GLY A 190 4.33 16.50 17.03
CA GLY A 190 3.70 17.79 16.74
C GLY A 190 3.75 18.25 15.28
N ARG A 191 4.19 17.41 14.34
CA ARG A 191 4.31 17.76 12.92
C ARG A 191 3.36 16.96 12.03
N HIS A 192 2.81 17.63 11.02
CA HIS A 192 2.04 16.99 9.95
C HIS A 192 2.94 16.13 9.07
N VAL A 193 2.41 15.03 8.55
CA VAL A 193 3.22 14.09 7.75
C VAL A 193 3.78 14.77 6.49
N ALA A 194 2.97 15.57 5.79
CA ALA A 194 3.40 16.20 4.54
C ALA A 194 4.47 17.27 4.78
N ASP A 195 4.50 17.91 5.95
CA ASP A 195 5.58 18.84 6.32
C ASP A 195 6.92 18.10 6.55
N VAL A 196 6.87 16.82 6.92
CA VAL A 196 8.05 16.00 7.25
C VAL A 196 8.62 15.33 6.01
N VAL A 197 7.76 14.68 5.21
CA VAL A 197 8.21 13.83 4.08
C VAL A 197 7.80 14.35 2.71
N GLY A 198 7.03 15.43 2.66
CA GLY A 198 6.36 15.89 1.45
C GLY A 198 5.12 15.05 1.13
N ALA A 199 4.59 15.26 -0.06
CA ALA A 199 3.42 14.55 -0.54
C ALA A 199 3.44 14.42 -2.07
N GLN A 200 2.89 13.31 -2.57
CA GLN A 200 2.73 13.08 -4.01
C GLN A 200 1.46 13.75 -4.52
N GLU A 201 1.43 14.08 -5.81
CA GLU A 201 0.18 14.45 -6.46
C GLU A 201 -0.72 13.20 -6.56
N ILE A 202 -2.03 13.40 -6.50
CA ILE A 202 -3.03 12.36 -6.78
C ILE A 202 -3.92 12.85 -7.93
N ALA A 203 -4.40 11.93 -8.78
CA ALA A 203 -5.37 12.28 -9.80
C ALA A 203 -6.43 11.21 -9.98
N PHE A 204 -7.54 11.68 -10.54
CA PHE A 204 -8.76 10.94 -10.75
C PHE A 204 -9.19 11.11 -12.20
N ASN A 205 -9.99 10.17 -12.70
CA ASN A 205 -10.54 10.18 -14.05
C ASN A 205 -9.46 10.33 -15.15
N THR A 206 -8.26 9.79 -14.91
CA THR A 206 -7.17 9.83 -15.88
C THR A 206 -7.37 8.79 -16.97
N GLY A 207 -6.84 9.02 -18.17
CA GLY A 207 -6.83 8.01 -19.23
C GLY A 207 -6.26 6.67 -18.76
N ARG A 208 -6.84 5.58 -19.26
CA ARG A 208 -6.42 4.19 -18.98
C ARG A 208 -5.18 3.81 -19.79
N GLY A 209 -4.45 2.80 -19.34
CA GLY A 209 -3.23 2.31 -19.97
C GLY A 209 -2.00 3.17 -19.66
N GLY A 210 -0.93 2.95 -20.43
CA GLY A 210 0.31 3.73 -20.35
C GLY A 210 1.32 3.21 -19.33
N GLN A 211 2.45 3.91 -19.25
CA GLN A 211 3.55 3.58 -18.36
C GLN A 211 3.21 3.97 -16.91
N VAL A 212 3.44 3.05 -15.98
CA VAL A 212 3.27 3.28 -14.55
C VAL A 212 4.47 2.74 -13.77
N PHE A 213 4.65 3.26 -12.56
CA PHE A 213 5.56 2.72 -11.55
C PHE A 213 4.75 2.43 -10.27
N GLY A 214 4.69 1.17 -9.85
CA GLY A 214 4.03 0.73 -8.63
C GLY A 214 5.05 0.47 -7.52
N PHE A 215 4.85 1.03 -6.34
CA PHE A 215 5.79 0.91 -5.21
C PHE A 215 5.14 0.21 -4.02
N GLY A 216 5.92 -0.48 -3.19
CA GLY A 216 5.41 -1.06 -1.95
C GLY A 216 6.48 -1.79 -1.12
N TYR A 217 6.03 -2.35 0.00
CA TYR A 217 6.83 -3.15 0.93
C TYR A 217 6.32 -4.60 0.96
N PRO A 218 6.58 -5.40 -0.09
CA PRO A 218 6.22 -6.82 -0.11
C PRO A 218 6.92 -7.57 1.02
N ALA A 219 6.19 -8.37 1.79
CA ALA A 219 6.62 -8.96 3.07
C ALA A 219 6.58 -10.50 3.10
N ASP A 220 6.30 -11.11 1.96
CA ASP A 220 6.31 -12.57 1.79
C ASP A 220 7.45 -12.98 0.84
N PRO A 221 8.10 -14.16 1.02
CA PRO A 221 9.27 -14.57 0.25
C PRO A 221 9.09 -14.40 -1.26
N PRO A 222 10.13 -13.93 -1.98
CA PRO A 222 11.52 -13.72 -1.52
C PRO A 222 11.74 -12.39 -0.77
N TYR A 223 10.68 -11.65 -0.44
CA TYR A 223 10.77 -10.36 0.24
C TYR A 223 10.53 -10.50 1.76
N ASP A 224 11.12 -9.59 2.54
CA ASP A 224 10.95 -9.50 4.01
C ASP A 224 10.21 -8.20 4.44
N GLY A 225 9.84 -7.39 3.46
CA GLY A 225 9.17 -6.09 3.60
C GLY A 225 9.99 -5.02 4.33
N THR A 226 11.30 -5.22 4.49
CA THR A 226 12.18 -4.20 5.07
C THR A 226 12.61 -3.15 4.04
N ARG A 227 12.40 -3.42 2.75
CA ARG A 227 12.85 -2.57 1.64
C ARG A 227 11.69 -2.10 0.77
N LEU A 228 11.82 -0.86 0.27
CA LEU A 228 10.94 -0.35 -0.78
C LEU A 228 11.29 -1.05 -2.10
N VAL A 229 10.29 -1.69 -2.70
CA VAL A 229 10.36 -2.38 -3.99
C VAL A 229 9.47 -1.65 -4.98
N TYR A 230 9.80 -1.74 -6.26
CA TYR A 230 8.97 -1.20 -7.32
C TYR A 230 8.83 -2.16 -8.51
N CYS A 231 7.67 -2.06 -9.14
CA CYS A 231 7.35 -2.61 -10.44
C CYS A 231 7.18 -1.46 -11.42
N ALA A 232 7.57 -1.66 -12.68
CA ALA A 232 7.39 -0.67 -13.73
C ALA A 232 6.98 -1.38 -15.03
N GLY A 233 6.06 -0.78 -15.76
CA GLY A 233 5.60 -1.33 -17.03
C GLY A 233 4.35 -0.66 -17.56
N ARG A 234 3.85 -1.19 -18.68
CA ARG A 234 2.59 -0.74 -19.28
C ARG A 234 1.41 -1.45 -18.64
N LEU A 235 0.39 -0.68 -18.29
CA LEU A 235 -0.88 -1.19 -17.79
C LEU A 235 -1.62 -1.98 -18.86
N ARG A 236 -2.36 -3.01 -18.41
CA ARG A 236 -3.21 -3.88 -19.22
C ARG A 236 -4.60 -3.94 -18.59
N GLU A 237 -5.61 -4.26 -19.38
CA GLU A 237 -6.95 -4.51 -18.84
C GLU A 237 -6.99 -5.84 -18.10
N ASP A 238 -7.91 -5.96 -17.14
CA ASP A 238 -8.23 -7.24 -16.49
C ASP A 238 -8.75 -8.26 -17.53
N PRO A 239 -7.99 -9.35 -17.80
CA PRO A 239 -8.39 -10.34 -18.79
C PRO A 239 -9.60 -11.16 -18.37
N HIS A 240 -9.88 -11.27 -17.06
CA HIS A 240 -11.03 -12.00 -16.53
C HIS A 240 -12.32 -11.17 -16.60
N ARG A 241 -12.21 -9.85 -16.82
CA ARG A 241 -13.33 -8.89 -16.85
C ARG A 241 -14.22 -8.95 -15.60
N GLN A 242 -13.67 -9.42 -14.48
CA GLN A 242 -14.38 -9.41 -13.20
C GLN A 242 -14.32 -8.03 -12.57
N THR A 243 -13.30 -7.25 -12.92
CA THR A 243 -13.10 -5.87 -12.50
C THR A 243 -12.90 -4.95 -13.70
N ARG A 244 -12.95 -3.64 -13.44
CA ARG A 244 -12.52 -2.55 -14.32
C ARG A 244 -11.13 -2.08 -13.94
N ASP A 245 -10.37 -2.91 -13.25
CA ASP A 245 -9.04 -2.58 -12.75
C ASP A 245 -8.00 -2.78 -13.85
N GLN A 246 -6.80 -2.29 -13.58
CA GLN A 246 -5.69 -2.38 -14.54
C GLN A 246 -4.58 -3.24 -13.95
N GLY A 247 -4.06 -4.15 -14.77
CA GLY A 247 -2.96 -5.03 -14.42
C GLY A 247 -1.60 -4.41 -14.72
N LEU A 248 -0.67 -4.56 -13.79
CA LEU A 248 0.75 -4.25 -13.91
C LEU A 248 1.55 -5.54 -13.71
N GLY A 249 2.45 -5.86 -14.64
CA GLY A 249 3.42 -6.95 -14.46
C GLY A 249 4.27 -6.68 -13.21
N CYS A 250 4.07 -7.48 -12.17
CA CYS A 250 4.59 -7.23 -10.84
C CYS A 250 4.59 -8.50 -9.99
N ALA A 251 5.76 -8.94 -9.58
CA ALA A 251 6.05 -10.06 -8.69
C ALA A 251 6.06 -9.65 -7.20
N MET A 252 5.86 -8.37 -6.85
CA MET A 252 5.67 -7.98 -5.44
C MET A 252 4.60 -8.84 -4.77
N THR A 253 4.89 -9.30 -3.56
CA THR A 253 4.02 -10.18 -2.77
C THR A 253 3.17 -9.39 -1.78
N ALA A 254 2.38 -10.08 -0.97
CA ALA A 254 1.52 -9.47 0.04
C ALA A 254 2.32 -8.55 0.98
N GLY A 255 1.67 -7.50 1.49
CA GLY A 255 2.33 -6.37 2.17
C GLY A 255 2.62 -5.18 1.24
N SER A 256 2.75 -5.43 -0.07
CA SER A 256 2.78 -4.36 -1.08
C SER A 256 1.41 -3.69 -1.30
N SER A 257 0.32 -4.32 -0.83
CA SER A 257 -1.04 -3.79 -0.87
C SER A 257 -1.14 -2.35 -0.36
N GLY A 258 -1.88 -1.51 -1.07
CA GLY A 258 -2.02 -0.07 -0.81
C GLY A 258 -0.85 0.79 -1.25
N GLY A 259 0.24 0.18 -1.73
CA GLY A 259 1.37 0.89 -2.29
C GLY A 259 1.00 1.67 -3.56
N PRO A 260 1.57 2.88 -3.78
CA PRO A 260 1.09 3.79 -4.81
C PRO A 260 1.49 3.37 -6.22
N TRP A 261 0.59 3.55 -7.18
CA TRP A 261 0.88 3.46 -8.61
C TRP A 261 0.92 4.84 -9.22
N MET A 262 2.05 5.18 -9.82
CA MET A 262 2.40 6.53 -10.22
C MET A 262 2.56 6.65 -11.73
N THR A 263 1.79 7.55 -12.33
CA THR A 263 1.97 8.02 -13.71
C THR A 263 2.78 9.31 -13.72
N ARG A 264 3.33 9.68 -14.88
CA ARG A 264 4.21 10.86 -15.04
C ARG A 264 5.32 10.88 -13.99
N PHE A 265 5.82 9.69 -13.65
CA PHE A 265 6.82 9.52 -12.62
C PHE A 265 8.20 9.89 -13.18
N ASP A 266 8.90 10.76 -12.46
CA ASP A 266 10.28 11.13 -12.74
C ASP A 266 11.19 10.39 -11.73
N PRO A 267 11.96 9.38 -12.18
CA PRO A 267 12.86 8.62 -11.33
C PRO A 267 13.94 9.45 -10.65
N ALA A 268 14.34 10.60 -11.23
CA ALA A 268 15.39 11.45 -10.67
C ALA A 268 14.89 12.22 -9.44
N THR A 269 13.64 12.69 -9.45
CA THR A 269 13.05 13.42 -8.33
C THR A 269 12.20 12.55 -7.41
N GLY A 270 11.80 11.36 -7.88
CA GLY A 270 10.82 10.50 -7.20
C GLY A 270 9.43 11.11 -7.13
N ARG A 271 9.12 12.09 -7.99
CA ARG A 271 7.81 12.75 -8.07
C ARG A 271 6.96 12.08 -9.14
N GLY A 272 5.67 11.98 -8.89
CA GLY A 272 4.70 11.57 -9.89
C GLY A 272 3.28 11.83 -9.42
N ARG A 273 2.33 11.23 -10.13
CA ARG A 273 0.90 11.36 -9.86
C ARG A 273 0.32 9.99 -9.56
N ILE A 274 -0.15 9.81 -8.34
CA ILE A 274 -0.80 8.58 -7.90
C ILE A 274 -2.16 8.49 -8.59
N THR A 275 -2.39 7.40 -9.31
CA THR A 275 -3.62 7.14 -10.08
C THR A 275 -4.25 5.79 -9.76
N SER A 276 -3.58 4.98 -8.93
CA SER A 276 -4.06 3.71 -8.41
C SER A 276 -3.23 3.29 -7.19
N VAL A 277 -3.57 2.15 -6.58
CA VAL A 277 -2.81 1.47 -5.55
C VAL A 277 -2.77 -0.02 -5.85
N SER A 278 -1.75 -0.74 -5.37
CA SER A 278 -1.72 -2.21 -5.42
C SER A 278 -2.87 -2.77 -4.58
N SER A 279 -3.77 -3.56 -5.17
CA SER A 279 -4.94 -4.11 -4.48
C SER A 279 -4.86 -5.62 -4.36
N PHE A 280 -4.88 -6.34 -5.48
CA PHE A 280 -4.98 -7.79 -5.47
C PHE A 280 -4.18 -8.46 -6.60
N LYS A 281 -4.07 -9.78 -6.50
CA LYS A 281 -3.68 -10.69 -7.58
C LYS A 281 -4.69 -11.81 -7.66
N TYR A 282 -5.00 -12.28 -8.86
CA TYR A 282 -5.77 -13.51 -9.01
C TYR A 282 -4.96 -14.71 -8.54
N SER A 283 -5.62 -15.72 -7.97
CA SER A 283 -4.97 -16.94 -7.48
C SER A 283 -4.23 -17.73 -8.57
N ASP A 284 -4.64 -17.59 -9.83
CA ASP A 284 -4.03 -18.23 -11.00
C ASP A 284 -2.98 -17.34 -11.72
N ASP A 285 -2.81 -16.08 -11.30
CA ASP A 285 -1.82 -15.16 -11.86
C ASP A 285 -0.97 -14.49 -10.76
N ARG A 286 0.20 -15.09 -10.47
CA ARG A 286 1.18 -14.52 -9.53
C ARG A 286 1.99 -13.37 -10.11
N ARG A 287 1.94 -13.13 -11.43
CA ARG A 287 2.82 -12.22 -12.18
C ARG A 287 2.21 -10.84 -12.40
N THR A 288 0.91 -10.67 -12.18
CA THR A 288 0.22 -9.39 -12.37
C THR A 288 -0.36 -8.91 -11.05
N MET A 289 -0.06 -7.66 -10.68
CA MET A 289 -0.77 -6.94 -9.62
C MET A 289 -1.86 -6.09 -10.26
N TYR A 290 -3.05 -6.07 -9.67
CA TYR A 290 -4.18 -5.25 -10.12
C TYR A 290 -4.39 -4.06 -9.19
N GLY A 291 -4.77 -2.94 -9.80
CA GLY A 291 -5.00 -1.68 -9.11
C GLY A 291 -6.33 -1.03 -9.51
N PRO A 292 -7.14 -0.56 -8.55
CA PRO A 292 -8.42 0.09 -8.82
C PRO A 292 -8.29 1.34 -9.65
N TYR A 293 -9.27 1.57 -10.53
CA TYR A 293 -9.36 2.84 -11.26
C TYR A 293 -9.84 3.97 -10.35
N PHE A 294 -9.06 5.06 -10.25
CA PHE A 294 -9.42 6.22 -9.45
C PHE A 294 -10.46 7.10 -10.17
N GLY A 295 -11.72 6.66 -10.13
CA GLY A 295 -12.87 7.41 -10.65
C GLY A 295 -13.48 8.39 -9.64
N ASP A 296 -14.69 8.87 -9.93
CA ASP A 296 -15.42 9.83 -9.10
C ASP A 296 -15.67 9.37 -7.66
N VAL A 297 -15.87 8.06 -7.46
CA VAL A 297 -16.07 7.49 -6.10
C VAL A 297 -14.80 7.68 -5.25
N VAL A 298 -13.62 7.45 -5.82
CA VAL A 298 -12.34 7.64 -5.14
C VAL A 298 -12.03 9.14 -5.01
N LYS A 299 -12.41 9.96 -5.99
CA LYS A 299 -12.32 11.42 -5.86
C LYS A 299 -13.15 11.95 -4.68
N ALA A 300 -14.38 11.46 -4.53
CA ALA A 300 -15.22 11.84 -3.39
C ALA A 300 -14.62 11.39 -2.05
N LEU A 301 -13.94 10.24 -2.01
CA LEU A 301 -13.18 9.79 -0.83
C LEU A 301 -12.08 10.80 -0.48
N TYR A 302 -11.31 11.22 -1.47
CA TYR A 302 -10.26 12.24 -1.34
C TYR A 302 -10.79 13.57 -0.85
N ASP A 303 -11.85 14.07 -1.47
CA ASP A 303 -12.42 15.37 -1.15
C ASP A 303 -12.84 15.44 0.32
N ASN A 304 -13.35 14.35 0.88
CA ASN A 304 -13.71 14.28 2.30
C ASN A 304 -12.48 14.12 3.20
N ALA A 305 -11.57 13.21 2.88
CA ALA A 305 -10.36 12.98 3.68
C ALA A 305 -9.47 14.23 3.79
N GLN A 306 -9.38 15.05 2.74
CA GLN A 306 -8.55 16.26 2.79
C GLN A 306 -9.11 17.38 3.66
N ARG A 307 -10.41 17.36 3.99
CA ARG A 307 -11.09 18.35 4.86
C ARG A 307 -11.22 17.89 6.31
N ALA A 308 -10.72 16.69 6.61
CA ALA A 308 -11.03 15.93 7.81
C ALA A 308 -10.01 16.04 8.95
#